data_AF-A0A1V2H8Q7-F1
#
_entry.id   AF-A0A1V2H8Q7-F1
#
_cell.length_a   1.000
_cell.length_b   1.000
_cell.length_c   1.000
_cell.angle_alpha   90.00
_cell.angle_beta   90.00
_cell.angle_gamma   90.00
#
_symmetry.space_group_name_H-M   'P 1'
#
loop_
_entity.id
_entity.type
_entity.pdbx_description
1 polymer ?
#
loop_
_entity_poly.entity_id
_entity_poly.type
_entity_poly.pdbx_seq_one_letter_code
_entity_poly.pdbx_strand_id
1 'polypeptide(L)'
;MLLEHPRVTAGLGLCGRYDLAGLEERLALNPLETEVLSPQRLPVARKPFALAYGEADPPELQRQSRNFHAYRSLDGGGGPLLPLPGLEVEGVLDSLRAPDGLLCHTARVLIEESLARPVPPEN
;
A
#
# COMPACT_ATOMS: atom_id res chain seq x y z
N MET A 1 8.01 -3.73 -5.79
CA MET A 1 6.78 -2.96 -6.13
C MET A 1 7.15 -1.79 -7.05
N LEU A 2 6.22 -1.24 -7.86
CA LEU A 2 6.52 -0.01 -8.64
C LEU A 2 7.04 1.15 -7.78
N LEU A 3 6.70 1.17 -6.50
CA LEU A 3 7.23 2.11 -5.50
C LEU A 3 8.77 2.18 -5.47
N GLU A 4 9.49 1.10 -5.80
CA GLU A 4 10.96 1.08 -5.83
C GLU A 4 11.55 1.85 -7.01
N HIS A 5 10.77 2.02 -8.09
CA HIS A 5 11.25 2.68 -9.29
C HIS A 5 11.71 4.13 -8.99
N PRO A 6 12.87 4.60 -9.50
CA PRO A 6 13.43 5.92 -9.15
C PRO A 6 12.49 7.10 -9.41
N ARG A 7 11.63 7.01 -10.43
CA ARG A 7 10.65 8.05 -10.78
C ARG A 7 9.38 8.07 -9.92
N VAL A 8 9.15 7.04 -9.11
CA VAL A 8 8.00 7.00 -8.20
C VAL A 8 8.44 7.58 -6.86
N THR A 9 7.79 8.64 -6.40
CA THR A 9 8.19 9.36 -5.18
C THR A 9 7.34 9.01 -3.96
N ALA A 10 6.11 8.53 -4.17
CA ALA A 10 5.19 8.07 -3.13
C ALA A 10 4.18 7.05 -3.71
N GLY A 11 3.36 6.43 -2.86
CA GLY A 11 2.25 5.59 -3.31
C GLY A 11 1.06 5.53 -2.37
N LEU A 12 -0.09 5.15 -2.92
CA LEU A 12 -1.34 4.93 -2.20
C LEU A 12 -1.86 3.54 -2.58
N GLY A 13 -1.80 2.59 -1.64
CA GLY A 13 -2.35 1.25 -1.82
C GLY A 13 -3.81 1.21 -1.40
N LEU A 14 -4.68 0.66 -2.25
CA LEU A 14 -6.12 0.57 -2.01
C LEU A 14 -6.54 -0.91 -2.01
N CYS A 15 -7.07 -1.38 -0.89
CA CYS A 15 -7.65 -2.73 -0.72
C CYS A 15 -6.75 -3.86 -1.25
N GLY A 16 -5.43 -3.74 -1.04
CA GLY A 16 -4.45 -4.60 -1.68
C GLY A 16 -4.22 -5.95 -0.99
N ARG A 17 -3.52 -6.83 -1.71
CA ARG A 17 -2.94 -8.06 -1.16
C ARG A 17 -1.42 -7.95 -1.20
N TYR A 18 -0.77 -8.28 -0.10
CA TYR A 18 0.67 -8.03 0.11
C TYR A 18 1.43 -9.31 0.48
N ASP A 19 0.76 -10.32 1.00
CA ASP A 19 1.24 -11.70 1.11
C ASP A 19 0.33 -12.60 0.28
N LEU A 20 0.92 -13.32 -0.67
CA LEU A 20 0.21 -14.22 -1.59
C LEU A 20 0.05 -15.64 -1.03
N ALA A 21 0.53 -15.90 0.20
CA ALA A 21 0.29 -17.17 0.89
C ALA A 21 -1.19 -17.57 0.88
N GLY A 22 -1.47 -18.82 0.54
CA GLY A 22 -2.83 -19.34 0.45
C GLY A 22 -3.59 -18.95 -0.82
N LEU A 23 -2.94 -18.26 -1.77
CA LEU A 23 -3.50 -17.93 -3.09
C LEU A 23 -2.87 -18.71 -4.23
N GLU A 24 -1.97 -19.66 -3.93
CA GLU A 24 -1.14 -20.38 -4.90
C GLU A 24 -1.99 -21.07 -5.96
N GLU A 25 -3.01 -21.83 -5.54
CA GLU A 25 -3.89 -22.55 -6.47
C GLU A 25 -4.69 -21.58 -7.36
N ARG A 26 -5.24 -20.50 -6.77
CA ARG A 26 -6.05 -19.52 -7.50
C ARG A 26 -5.24 -18.71 -8.51
N LEU A 27 -3.95 -18.50 -8.23
CA LEU A 27 -3.05 -17.67 -9.04
C LEU A 27 -2.05 -18.52 -9.85
N ALA A 28 -2.14 -19.84 -9.78
CA ALA A 28 -1.20 -20.80 -10.37
C ALA A 28 0.28 -20.50 -10.02
N LEU A 29 0.53 -20.14 -8.76
CA LEU A 29 1.88 -19.81 -8.28
C LEU A 29 2.58 -21.06 -7.74
N ASN A 30 3.87 -21.17 -8.03
CA ASN A 30 4.75 -22.07 -7.31
C ASN A 30 5.27 -21.42 -6.01
N PRO A 31 5.88 -22.19 -5.08
CA PRO A 31 6.36 -21.64 -3.81
C PRO A 31 7.36 -20.48 -3.95
N LEU A 32 8.26 -20.55 -4.93
CA LEU A 32 9.23 -19.48 -5.18
C LEU A 32 8.53 -18.20 -5.66
N GLU A 33 7.51 -18.32 -6.52
CA GLU A 33 6.71 -17.19 -6.98
C GLU A 33 5.96 -16.52 -5.82
N THR A 34 5.38 -17.29 -4.89
CA THR A 34 4.78 -16.72 -3.68
C THR A 34 5.78 -15.91 -2.87
N GLU A 35 7.03 -16.40 -2.72
CA GLU A 35 8.07 -15.67 -2.01
C GLU A 35 8.45 -14.35 -2.72
N VAL A 36 8.75 -14.41 -4.01
CA VAL A 36 9.34 -13.27 -4.74
C VAL A 36 8.30 -12.27 -5.28
N LEU A 37 7.02 -12.65 -5.32
CA LEU A 37 5.94 -11.78 -5.79
C LEU A 37 5.11 -11.18 -4.65
N SER A 38 5.28 -11.61 -3.41
CA SER A 38 4.58 -11.06 -2.24
C SER A 38 5.26 -9.78 -1.74
N PRO A 39 4.67 -8.57 -1.89
CA PRO A 39 5.27 -7.33 -1.39
C PRO A 39 5.72 -7.36 0.07
N GLN A 40 5.01 -8.08 0.95
CA GLN A 40 5.31 -8.19 2.38
C GLN A 40 6.56 -9.04 2.68
N ARG A 41 7.08 -9.76 1.69
CA ARG A 41 8.28 -10.60 1.82
C ARG A 41 9.52 -9.98 1.17
N LEU A 42 9.34 -8.84 0.51
CA LEU A 42 10.40 -8.12 -0.21
C LEU A 42 10.93 -6.93 0.59
N PRO A 43 12.18 -6.50 0.37
CA PRO A 43 12.73 -5.31 1.02
C PRO A 43 11.80 -4.08 0.95
N VAL A 44 11.75 -3.32 2.05
CA VAL A 44 10.85 -2.17 2.15
C VAL A 44 11.42 -0.99 1.37
N ALA A 45 10.69 -0.57 0.33
CA ALA A 45 10.96 0.72 -0.31
C ALA A 45 10.68 1.87 0.68
N ARG A 46 11.70 2.61 1.11
CA ARG A 46 11.59 3.70 2.11
C ARG A 46 11.06 5.02 1.53
N LYS A 47 9.91 4.95 0.85
CA LYS A 47 9.16 6.08 0.28
C LYS A 47 7.81 6.24 1.00
N PRO A 48 7.21 7.45 1.05
CA PRO A 48 5.89 7.64 1.65
C PRO A 48 4.89 6.72 0.96
N PHE A 49 4.17 5.92 1.75
CA PHE A 49 3.19 4.99 1.24
C PHE A 49 2.00 4.84 2.19
N ALA A 50 0.84 5.37 1.78
CA ALA A 50 -0.40 5.16 2.53
C ALA A 50 -1.08 3.85 2.12
N LEU A 51 -1.81 3.25 3.05
CA LEU A 51 -2.63 2.07 2.84
C LEU A 51 -4.06 2.38 3.23
N ALA A 52 -5.01 2.12 2.34
CA ALA A 52 -6.43 2.33 2.56
C ALA A 52 -7.20 1.03 2.32
N TYR A 53 -8.17 0.74 3.18
CA TYR A 53 -9.05 -0.43 3.04
C TYR A 53 -10.42 -0.12 3.64
N GLY A 54 -11.46 -0.80 3.15
CA GLY A 54 -12.82 -0.67 3.66
C GLY A 54 -13.03 -1.49 4.94
N GLU A 55 -13.73 -0.94 5.93
CA GLU A 55 -14.06 -1.70 7.15
C GLU A 55 -15.12 -2.79 6.91
N ALA A 56 -15.87 -2.70 5.81
CA ALA A 56 -16.78 -3.77 5.36
C ALA A 56 -16.11 -4.76 4.40
N ASP A 57 -14.84 -4.55 4.01
CA ASP A 57 -14.10 -5.52 3.21
C ASP A 57 -13.98 -6.88 3.92
N PRO A 58 -13.81 -7.98 3.16
CA PRO A 58 -13.49 -9.27 3.74
C PRO A 58 -12.36 -9.16 4.79
N PRO A 59 -12.47 -9.84 5.94
CA PRO A 59 -11.49 -9.74 7.04
C PRO A 59 -10.04 -9.99 6.60
N GLU A 60 -9.85 -10.76 5.53
CA GLU A 60 -8.55 -11.02 4.94
C GLU A 60 -7.89 -9.75 4.39
N LEU A 61 -8.61 -8.91 3.64
CA LEU A 61 -8.05 -7.70 3.03
C LEU A 61 -7.67 -6.66 4.09
N GLN A 62 -8.49 -6.57 5.13
CA GLN A 62 -8.18 -5.71 6.27
C GLN A 62 -6.92 -6.19 7.00
N ARG A 63 -6.78 -7.52 7.19
CA ARG A 63 -5.58 -8.12 7.83
C ARG A 63 -4.33 -7.88 6.98
N GLN A 64 -4.41 -8.11 5.67
CA GLN A 64 -3.33 -7.85 4.72
C GLN A 64 -2.84 -6.40 4.80
N SER A 65 -3.77 -5.43 4.78
CA SER A 65 -3.43 -4.01 4.88
C SER A 65 -2.76 -3.65 6.20
N ARG A 66 -3.29 -4.14 7.32
CA ARG A 66 -2.69 -3.93 8.67
C ARG A 66 -1.30 -4.55 8.79
N ASN A 67 -1.14 -5.80 8.36
CA ASN A 67 0.12 -6.51 8.46
C ASN A 67 1.21 -5.88 7.59
N PHE A 68 0.87 -5.50 6.35
CA PHE A 68 1.82 -4.84 5.47
C PHE A 68 2.21 -3.44 5.96
N HIS A 69 1.25 -2.69 6.52
CA HIS A 69 1.55 -1.40 7.16
C HIS A 69 2.53 -1.57 8.33
N ALA A 70 2.29 -2.54 9.21
CA ALA A 70 3.17 -2.84 10.34
C ALA A 70 4.57 -3.28 9.85
N TYR A 71 4.63 -4.19 8.88
CA TYR A 71 5.88 -4.65 8.26
C TYR A 71 6.71 -3.47 7.73
N ARG A 72 6.10 -2.58 6.95
CA ARG A 72 6.79 -1.42 6.38
C ARG A 72 7.23 -0.42 7.45
N SER A 73 6.41 -0.20 8.48
CA SER A 73 6.72 0.73 9.57
C SER A 73 7.97 0.33 10.36
N LEU A 74 8.23 -0.98 10.49
CA LEU A 74 9.42 -1.49 11.18
C LEU A 74 10.74 -1.20 10.44
N ASP A 75 10.71 -1.03 9.11
CA ASP A 75 11.90 -0.81 8.27
C ASP A 75 11.94 0.58 7.61
N GLY A 76 11.28 1.57 8.25
CA GLY A 76 11.31 2.98 7.83
C GLY A 76 10.45 3.30 6.60
N GLY A 77 9.59 2.38 6.16
CA GLY A 77 8.57 2.60 5.13
C GLY A 77 7.29 3.18 5.72
N GLY A 78 7.29 4.49 6.01
CA GLY A 78 6.16 5.17 6.65
C GLY A 78 4.98 5.53 5.73
N GLY A 79 3.90 5.97 6.37
CA GLY A 79 2.66 6.47 5.76
C GLY A 79 1.43 6.07 6.59
N PRO A 80 0.28 6.74 6.39
CA PRO A 80 -0.90 6.46 7.17
C PRO A 80 -1.58 5.14 6.77
N LEU A 81 -2.17 4.47 7.75
CA LEU A 81 -3.15 3.40 7.54
C LEU A 81 -4.55 3.99 7.68
N LEU A 82 -5.37 3.84 6.66
CA LEU A 82 -6.67 4.48 6.52
C LEU A 82 -7.77 3.41 6.44
N PRO A 83 -8.38 3.01 7.57
CA PRO A 83 -9.65 2.30 7.53
C PRO A 83 -10.77 3.25 7.07
N LEU A 84 -11.56 2.86 6.09
CA LEU A 84 -12.72 3.61 5.60
C LEU A 84 -14.02 2.99 6.14
N PRO A 85 -14.72 3.67 7.08
CA PRO A 85 -15.89 3.10 7.74
C PRO A 85 -17.03 2.77 6.78
N GLY A 86 -17.58 1.56 6.92
CA GLY A 86 -18.76 1.10 6.18
C GLY A 86 -18.57 0.91 4.67
N LEU A 87 -17.35 1.02 4.15
CA LEU A 87 -17.06 0.80 2.74
C LEU A 87 -16.53 -0.62 2.48
N GLU A 88 -16.92 -1.16 1.33
CA GLU A 88 -16.25 -2.27 0.65
C GLU A 88 -15.35 -1.70 -0.46
N VAL A 89 -14.57 -2.57 -1.14
CA VAL A 89 -13.58 -2.20 -2.18
C VAL A 89 -14.14 -1.21 -3.20
N GLU A 90 -15.33 -1.45 -3.73
CA GLU A 90 -15.99 -0.59 -4.71
C GLU A 90 -16.23 0.81 -4.14
N GLY A 91 -16.71 0.90 -2.90
CA GLY A 91 -16.92 2.16 -2.19
C GLY A 91 -15.62 2.92 -1.93
N VAL A 92 -14.54 2.20 -1.60
CA VAL A 92 -13.21 2.81 -1.45
C VAL A 92 -12.74 3.42 -2.78
N LEU A 93 -12.86 2.70 -3.89
CA LEU A 93 -12.50 3.21 -5.21
C LEU A 93 -13.39 4.39 -5.63
N ASP A 94 -14.69 4.31 -5.36
CA ASP A 94 -15.65 5.37 -5.66
C ASP A 94 -15.36 6.66 -4.89
N SER A 95 -14.81 6.56 -3.67
CA SER A 95 -14.44 7.72 -2.85
C SER A 95 -13.34 8.59 -3.48
N LEU A 96 -12.55 8.06 -4.43
CA LEU A 96 -11.59 8.85 -5.22
C LEU A 96 -12.27 9.88 -6.13
N ARG A 97 -13.58 9.76 -6.40
CA ARG A 97 -14.32 10.76 -7.17
C ARG A 97 -14.53 12.07 -6.41
N ALA A 98 -14.39 12.08 -5.10
CA ALA A 98 -14.48 13.28 -4.28
C ALA A 98 -13.09 13.94 -4.20
N PRO A 99 -12.83 15.06 -4.92
CA PRO A 99 -11.50 15.67 -4.95
C PRO A 99 -11.04 16.18 -3.58
N ASP A 100 -11.98 16.58 -2.72
CA ASP A 100 -11.73 17.01 -1.34
C ASP A 100 -11.88 15.87 -0.32
N GLY A 101 -12.09 14.63 -0.80
CA GLY A 101 -12.23 13.44 0.03
C GLY A 101 -10.91 12.99 0.65
N LEU A 102 -11.02 12.13 1.68
CA LEU A 102 -9.89 11.64 2.46
C LEU A 102 -8.75 11.08 1.58
N LEU A 103 -9.05 10.22 0.61
CA LEU A 103 -8.03 9.59 -0.22
C LEU A 103 -7.29 10.59 -1.11
N CYS A 104 -8.00 11.54 -1.72
CA CYS A 104 -7.40 12.60 -2.54
C CYS A 104 -6.57 13.56 -1.68
N HIS A 105 -7.07 13.92 -0.50
CA HIS A 105 -6.31 14.71 0.47
C HIS A 105 -5.02 13.98 0.90
N THR A 106 -5.08 12.69 1.23
CA THR A 106 -3.89 11.90 1.58
C THR A 106 -2.92 11.82 0.41
N ALA A 107 -3.39 11.61 -0.82
CA ALA A 107 -2.53 11.57 -2.00
C ALA A 107 -1.74 12.89 -2.15
N ARG A 108 -2.38 14.04 -1.93
CA ARG A 108 -1.72 15.35 -1.94
C ARG A 108 -0.65 15.45 -0.85
N VAL A 109 -0.96 15.05 0.39
CA VAL A 109 0.00 15.06 1.51
C VAL A 109 1.21 14.18 1.19
N LEU A 110 1.00 12.97 0.65
CA LEU A 110 2.10 12.08 0.27
C LEU A 110 3.01 12.70 -0.81
N ILE A 111 2.43 13.42 -1.78
CA ILE A 111 3.19 14.14 -2.80
C ILE A 111 4.03 15.24 -2.13
N GLU A 112 3.44 16.06 -1.27
CA GLU A 112 4.12 17.14 -0.54
C GLU A 112 5.25 16.61 0.34
N GLU A 113 5.03 15.54 1.10
CA GLU A 113 6.06 14.85 1.89
C GLU A 113 7.20 14.30 1.02
N SER A 114 6.90 13.81 -0.18
CA SER A 114 7.91 13.29 -1.09
C SER A 114 8.82 14.41 -1.63
N LEU A 115 8.28 15.61 -1.83
CA LEU A 115 9.02 16.78 -2.30
C LEU A 115 9.88 17.42 -1.20
N ALA A 116 9.45 17.33 0.06
CA ALA A 116 10.20 17.81 1.21
C ALA A 116 11.39 16.92 1.59
N ARG A 117 11.46 15.70 1.04
CA ARG A 117 12.49 14.72 1.36
C ARG A 117 13.79 15.08 0.62
N PRO A 118 14.95 15.14 1.30
CA PRO A 118 16.21 15.43 0.63
C PRO A 118 16.51 14.35 -0.41
N VAL A 119 16.92 14.78 -1.61
CA VAL A 119 17.39 13.87 -2.66
C VAL A 119 18.63 13.16 -2.11
N PRO A 120 18.66 11.82 -2.03
CA PRO A 120 19.88 11.12 -1.64
C PRO A 120 20.98 11.49 -2.65
N PRO A 121 22.23 11.70 -2.19
CA PRO A 121 23.32 12.03 -3.09
C PRO A 121 23.43 10.96 -4.19
N GLU A 122 23.67 11.40 -5.42
CA GLU A 122 24.00 10.48 -6.52
C GLU A 122 25.29 9.75 -6.14
N ASN A 123 25.25 8.41 -6.13
CA ASN A 123 26.43 7.55 -5.99
C ASN A 123 27.18 7.47 -7.32
#